data_AF-A0A6N9TSE6-F1
#
_entry.id   AF-A0A6N9TSE6-F1
#
_cell.length_a   1.000
_cell.length_b   1.000
_cell.length_c   1.000
_cell.angle_alpha   90.00
_cell.angle_beta   90.00
_cell.angle_gamma   90.00
#
_symmetry.space_group_name_H-M   'P 1'
#
loop_
_entity.id
_entity.type
_entity.pdbx_description
1 polymer ?
#
loop_
_entity_poly.entity_id
_entity_poly.type
_entity_poly.pdbx_seq_one_letter_code
_entity_poly.pdbx_strand_id
1 'polypeptide(L)'
;PPRPAATSVGELARRLAAQLEAGMQEETWHDRPCVVTCLADLDDLDRTSPFGRAVAEALGVEIFRRGGRVVDIRPGTAFRLRPRGGEFLLTRQAAELPPAVRVPRAVVGTYTAGPRTVGVTVRLVDLTDRRVVSAARVEVPRTPDLDALFLGTEEPPPTAYDRLPRGGAAAK
;
A
#
# COMPACT_ATOMS: atom_id res chain seq x y z
N PRO A 1 -12.75 32.13 -6.65
CA PRO A 1 -13.12 30.71 -6.80
C PRO A 1 -12.04 29.84 -6.12
N PRO A 2 -12.39 28.76 -5.40
CA PRO A 2 -11.37 27.82 -4.93
C PRO A 2 -10.66 27.23 -6.16
N ARG A 3 -9.32 27.20 -6.13
CA ARG A 3 -8.53 26.49 -7.14
C ARG A 3 -9.04 25.05 -7.20
N PRO A 4 -9.29 24.45 -8.39
CA PRO A 4 -9.56 23.02 -8.45
C PRO A 4 -8.43 22.32 -7.68
N ALA A 5 -8.80 21.49 -6.71
CA ALA A 5 -7.82 20.84 -5.86
C ALA A 5 -6.84 20.09 -6.76
N ALA A 6 -5.56 20.46 -6.71
CA ALA A 6 -4.54 19.75 -7.46
C ALA A 6 -4.63 18.26 -7.10
N THR A 7 -4.60 17.39 -8.10
CA THR A 7 -4.59 15.95 -7.87
C THR A 7 -3.36 15.61 -7.03
N SER A 8 -3.59 15.10 -5.82
CA SER A 8 -2.55 14.73 -4.87
C SER A 8 -2.74 13.30 -4.40
N VAL A 9 -1.68 12.70 -3.85
CA VAL A 9 -1.71 11.37 -3.22
C VAL A 9 -2.78 11.31 -2.12
N GLY A 10 -2.92 12.37 -1.31
CA GLY A 10 -3.92 12.43 -0.25
C GLY A 10 -5.35 12.42 -0.79
N GLU A 11 -5.62 13.14 -1.87
CA GLU A 11 -6.95 13.13 -2.51
C GLU A 11 -7.26 11.76 -3.13
N LEU A 12 -6.28 11.14 -3.79
CA LEU A 12 -6.40 9.77 -4.30
C LEU A 12 -6.78 8.79 -3.19
N ALA A 13 -6.03 8.79 -2.09
CA ALA A 13 -6.27 7.92 -0.94
C ALA A 13 -7.66 8.15 -0.33
N ARG A 14 -8.07 9.41 -0.14
CA ARG A 14 -9.39 9.75 0.41
C ARG A 14 -10.52 9.21 -0.45
N ARG A 15 -10.42 9.37 -1.78
CA ARG A 15 -11.42 8.86 -2.74
C ARG A 15 -11.47 7.33 -2.76
N LEU A 16 -10.31 6.68 -2.73
CA LEU A 16 -10.20 5.21 -2.68
C LEU A 16 -10.83 4.67 -1.39
N ALA A 17 -10.50 5.25 -0.23
CA ALA A 17 -11.07 4.87 1.06
C ALA A 17 -12.59 5.06 1.10
N ALA A 18 -13.10 6.17 0.55
CA ALA A 18 -14.54 6.43 0.48
C ALA A 18 -15.27 5.39 -0.39
N GLN A 19 -14.71 5.03 -1.55
CA GLN A 19 -15.29 3.99 -2.40
C GLN A 19 -15.22 2.61 -1.76
N LEU A 20 -14.11 2.27 -1.09
CA LEU A 20 -14.00 1.01 -0.36
C LEU A 20 -15.06 0.89 0.73
N GLU A 21 -15.25 1.94 1.52
CA GLU A 21 -16.28 2.00 2.57
C GLU A 21 -17.69 1.88 1.99
N ALA A 22 -18.01 2.62 0.92
CA ALA A 22 -19.30 2.56 0.25
C ALA A 22 -19.60 1.18 -0.39
N GLY A 23 -18.56 0.44 -0.77
CA GLY A 23 -18.68 -0.89 -1.35
C GLY A 23 -18.84 -2.02 -0.33
N MET A 24 -18.68 -1.77 0.97
CA MET A 24 -18.87 -2.80 1.99
C MET A 24 -20.37 -3.08 2.19
N GLN A 25 -20.79 -4.34 2.08
CA GLN A 25 -22.20 -4.72 2.17
C GLN A 25 -22.61 -5.18 3.58
N GLU A 26 -21.80 -6.04 4.19
CA GLU A 26 -22.15 -6.73 5.45
C GLU A 26 -21.18 -6.40 6.60
N GLU A 27 -20.06 -5.78 6.27
CA GLU A 27 -18.97 -5.51 7.21
C GLU A 27 -18.61 -4.03 7.17
N THR A 28 -18.00 -3.56 8.25
CA THR A 28 -17.38 -2.24 8.35
C THR A 28 -15.90 -2.35 8.63
N TRP A 29 -15.22 -1.20 8.62
CA TRP A 29 -13.82 -1.09 9.00
C TRP A 29 -13.53 -1.54 10.45
N HIS A 30 -14.53 -1.51 11.34
CA HIS A 30 -14.38 -1.82 12.77
C HIS A 30 -14.30 -3.33 13.05
N ASP A 31 -14.93 -4.14 12.21
CA ASP A 31 -15.20 -5.55 12.54
C ASP A 31 -13.93 -6.38 12.64
N ARG A 32 -12.97 -6.14 11.73
CA ARG A 32 -11.75 -6.96 11.63
C ARG A 32 -10.52 -6.13 11.23
N PRO A 33 -9.35 -6.36 11.83
CA PRO A 33 -8.15 -5.62 11.45
C PRO A 33 -7.76 -5.90 9.99
N CYS A 34 -7.14 -4.92 9.36
CA CYS A 34 -6.62 -5.04 8.00
C CYS A 34 -5.19 -4.52 7.90
N VAL A 35 -4.45 -5.04 6.94
CA VAL A 35 -3.14 -4.51 6.52
C VAL A 35 -3.31 -3.82 5.18
N VAL A 36 -2.59 -2.71 4.95
CA VAL A 36 -2.50 -2.09 3.63
C VAL A 36 -1.15 -2.43 3.02
N THR A 37 -1.14 -3.07 1.85
CA THR A 37 0.11 -3.40 1.14
C THR A 37 0.51 -2.27 0.21
N CYS A 38 1.77 -2.27 -0.23
CA CYS A 38 2.17 -1.43 -1.36
C CYS A 38 1.32 -1.75 -2.59
N LEU A 39 1.05 -0.72 -3.39
CA LEU A 39 0.44 -0.91 -4.70
C LEU A 39 1.49 -1.34 -5.72
N ALA A 40 1.26 -2.45 -6.40
CA ALA A 40 2.13 -2.92 -7.46
C ALA A 40 1.88 -2.19 -8.77
N ASP A 41 2.86 -2.19 -9.67
CA ASP A 41 2.63 -1.79 -11.06
C ASP A 41 1.71 -2.83 -11.72
N LEU A 42 0.69 -2.39 -12.48
CA LEU A 42 -0.20 -3.32 -13.16
C LEU A 42 0.54 -4.07 -14.29
N ASP A 43 1.52 -3.43 -14.92
CA ASP A 43 2.30 -4.02 -16.01
C ASP A 43 3.43 -4.94 -15.48
N ASP A 44 3.81 -4.79 -14.20
CA ASP A 44 4.81 -5.60 -13.52
C ASP A 44 4.48 -5.74 -12.02
N LEU A 45 3.80 -6.83 -11.68
CA LEU A 45 3.29 -7.08 -10.32
C LEU A 45 4.39 -7.27 -9.26
N ASP A 46 5.65 -7.50 -9.68
CA ASP A 46 6.79 -7.65 -8.78
C ASP A 46 7.44 -6.30 -8.42
N ARG A 47 7.01 -5.21 -9.09
CA ARG A 47 7.52 -3.86 -8.90
C ARG A 47 6.51 -2.92 -8.25
N THR A 48 7.05 -1.96 -7.51
CA THR A 48 6.32 -0.79 -6.98
C THR A 48 7.15 0.46 -7.22
N SER A 49 6.48 1.61 -7.29
CA SER A 49 7.11 2.93 -7.36
C SER A 49 6.99 3.70 -6.04
N PRO A 50 7.71 4.83 -5.86
CA PRO A 50 7.42 5.79 -4.81
C PRO A 50 5.94 6.22 -4.78
N PHE A 51 5.30 6.34 -5.96
CA PHE A 51 3.87 6.60 -6.06
C PHE A 51 3.03 5.50 -5.37
N GLY A 52 3.26 4.23 -5.72
CA GLY A 52 2.51 3.10 -5.16
C GLY A 52 2.65 2.99 -3.63
N ARG A 53 3.84 3.31 -3.10
CA ARG A 53 4.11 3.38 -1.66
C ARG A 53 3.38 4.54 -0.99
N ALA A 54 3.47 5.73 -1.56
CA ALA A 54 2.87 6.94 -1.00
C ALA A 54 1.33 6.82 -0.94
N VAL A 55 0.71 6.25 -1.98
CA VAL A 55 -0.74 6.00 -1.97
C VAL A 55 -1.12 4.95 -0.93
N ALA A 56 -0.34 3.88 -0.75
CA ALA A 56 -0.61 2.88 0.28
C ALA A 56 -0.55 3.48 1.70
N GLU A 57 0.48 4.28 2.01
CA GLU A 57 0.60 4.96 3.31
C GLU A 57 -0.58 5.93 3.53
N ALA A 58 -0.90 6.76 2.54
CA ALA A 58 -2.03 7.70 2.63
C ALA A 58 -3.38 6.97 2.76
N LEU A 59 -3.55 5.83 2.09
CA LEU A 59 -4.75 5.01 2.18
C LEU A 59 -4.90 4.39 3.56
N GLY A 60 -3.81 3.91 4.17
CA GLY A 60 -3.81 3.46 5.56
C GLY A 60 -4.26 4.54 6.53
N VAL A 61 -3.78 5.78 6.37
CA VAL A 61 -4.24 6.93 7.15
C VAL A 61 -5.74 7.18 6.98
N GLU A 62 -6.24 7.18 5.74
CA GLU A 62 -7.66 7.45 5.48
C GLU A 62 -8.57 6.33 5.99
N ILE A 63 -8.14 5.07 5.93
CA ILE A 63 -8.87 3.94 6.54
C ILE A 63 -8.89 4.08 8.07
N PHE A 64 -7.76 4.41 8.70
CA PHE A 64 -7.70 4.62 10.14
C PHE A 64 -8.62 5.77 10.59
N ARG A 65 -8.63 6.88 9.84
CA ARG A 65 -9.53 8.02 10.10
C ARG A 65 -11.02 7.68 10.01
N ARG A 66 -11.37 6.62 9.27
CA ARG A 66 -12.74 6.08 9.14
C ARG A 66 -13.07 5.00 10.18
N GLY A 67 -12.24 4.86 11.22
CA GLY A 67 -12.45 3.89 12.30
C GLY A 67 -11.85 2.50 12.02
N GLY A 68 -11.06 2.36 10.95
CA GLY A 68 -10.41 1.10 10.61
C GLY A 68 -9.26 0.73 11.53
N ARG A 69 -9.21 -0.56 11.86
CA ARG A 69 -8.11 -1.17 12.61
C ARG A 69 -6.96 -1.54 11.65
N VAL A 70 -6.16 -0.55 11.27
CA VAL A 70 -5.01 -0.74 10.37
C VAL A 70 -3.82 -1.28 11.16
N VAL A 71 -3.31 -2.43 10.74
CA VAL A 71 -2.14 -3.08 11.33
C VAL A 71 -0.90 -2.63 10.58
N ASP A 72 0.05 -2.05 11.33
CA ASP A 72 1.39 -1.77 10.82
C ASP A 72 2.21 -3.06 10.85
N ILE A 73 2.76 -3.42 9.70
CA ILE A 73 3.56 -4.63 9.51
C ILE A 73 5.06 -4.35 9.58
N ARG A 74 5.46 -3.09 9.83
CA ARG A 74 6.85 -2.71 10.07
C ARG A 74 7.29 -3.33 11.41
N PRO A 75 8.33 -4.17 11.44
CA PRO A 75 8.78 -4.80 12.68
C PRO A 75 9.18 -3.74 13.70
N GLY A 76 8.79 -3.93 14.97
CA GLY A 76 9.03 -3.01 16.08
C GLY A 76 10.50 -2.61 16.30
N THR A 77 11.45 -3.31 15.68
CA THR A 77 12.89 -2.97 15.67
C THR A 77 13.23 -1.76 14.80
N ALA A 78 12.37 -1.36 13.84
CA ALA A 78 12.51 -0.11 13.09
C ALA A 78 12.30 1.14 13.99
N PHE A 79 11.69 0.98 15.16
CA PHE A 79 11.54 2.04 16.17
C PHE A 79 12.78 2.19 17.08
N ARG A 80 13.82 1.35 16.94
CA ARG A 80 15.11 1.67 17.57
C ARG A 80 15.77 2.80 16.78
N LEU A 81 15.57 4.02 17.27
CA LEU A 81 16.26 5.25 16.86
C LEU A 81 17.67 4.98 16.33
N ARG A 82 17.81 4.95 15.00
CA ARG A 82 19.08 5.23 14.33
C ARG A 82 19.02 6.71 13.93
N PRO A 83 19.89 7.59 14.45
CA PRO A 83 19.79 9.04 14.22
C PRO A 83 19.98 9.50 12.76
N ARG A 84 20.15 8.61 11.77
CA ARG A 84 20.58 8.98 10.41
C ARG A 84 20.07 8.10 9.27
N GLY A 85 18.84 7.59 9.33
CA GLY A 85 18.30 6.89 8.16
C GLY A 85 16.87 6.43 8.40
N GLY A 86 15.91 7.19 7.87
CA GLY A 86 14.51 6.77 7.84
C GLY A 86 14.36 5.58 6.90
N GLU A 87 14.35 4.37 7.46
CA GLU A 87 14.16 3.13 6.71
C GLU A 87 12.71 2.67 6.89
N PHE A 88 11.96 2.65 5.78
CA PHE A 88 10.60 2.12 5.71
C PHE A 88 10.66 0.72 5.06
N LEU A 89 10.37 -0.32 5.84
CA LEU A 89 10.19 -1.68 5.34
C LEU A 89 8.76 -1.86 4.84
N LEU A 90 8.64 -2.43 3.65
CA LEU A 90 7.37 -2.63 2.95
C LEU A 90 7.25 -4.10 2.61
N THR A 91 6.28 -4.78 3.21
CA THR A 91 5.99 -6.17 2.84
C THR A 91 5.17 -6.15 1.56
N ARG A 92 5.72 -6.75 0.49
CA ARG A 92 5.12 -6.73 -0.86
C ARG A 92 4.08 -7.82 -1.07
N GLN A 93 4.05 -8.84 -0.24
CA GLN A 93 3.12 -9.96 -0.38
C GLN A 93 2.39 -10.22 0.93
N ALA A 94 1.05 -10.33 0.89
CA ALA A 94 0.27 -10.78 2.04
C ALA A 94 0.71 -12.17 2.54
N ALA A 95 1.35 -12.98 1.68
CA ALA A 95 1.91 -14.29 2.00
C ALA A 95 3.27 -14.23 2.73
N GLU A 96 3.96 -13.09 2.71
CA GLU A 96 5.25 -12.87 3.39
C GLU A 96 5.09 -12.17 4.75
N LEU A 97 3.85 -11.98 5.21
CA LEU A 97 3.60 -11.48 6.56
C LEU A 97 4.23 -12.44 7.56
N PRO A 98 5.00 -11.93 8.55
CA PRO A 98 5.58 -12.78 9.59
C PRO A 98 4.48 -13.65 10.21
N PRO A 99 4.74 -14.92 10.57
CA PRO A 99 3.72 -15.81 11.16
C PRO A 99 3.01 -15.24 12.40
N ALA A 100 3.63 -14.25 13.06
CA ALA A 100 3.09 -13.51 14.20
C ALA A 100 2.02 -12.46 13.83
N VAL A 101 1.92 -12.07 12.56
CA VAL A 101 0.98 -11.06 12.06
C VAL A 101 -0.24 -11.76 11.46
N ARG A 102 -1.13 -12.23 12.33
CA ARG A 102 -2.43 -12.81 11.93
C ARG A 102 -3.43 -11.69 11.66
N VAL A 103 -3.48 -11.20 10.42
CA VAL A 103 -4.47 -10.20 9.99
C VAL A 103 -5.47 -10.86 9.05
N PRO A 104 -6.78 -10.84 9.35
CA PRO A 104 -7.80 -11.53 8.57
C PRO A 104 -8.12 -10.82 7.25
N ARG A 105 -7.74 -9.55 7.08
CA ARG A 105 -8.03 -8.77 5.87
C ARG A 105 -6.80 -8.05 5.33
N ALA A 106 -6.71 -7.90 4.02
CA ALA A 106 -5.69 -7.08 3.38
C ALA A 106 -6.31 -6.14 2.35
N VAL A 107 -5.83 -4.89 2.32
CA VAL A 107 -6.03 -3.98 1.20
C VAL A 107 -4.85 -4.16 0.26
N VAL A 108 -5.15 -4.70 -0.92
CA VAL A 108 -4.20 -4.92 -2.01
C VAL A 108 -4.56 -4.04 -3.19
N GLY A 109 -3.62 -3.73 -4.06
CA GLY A 109 -3.96 -2.98 -5.26
C GLY A 109 -2.83 -2.79 -6.24
N THR A 110 -3.18 -2.20 -7.37
CA THR A 110 -2.28 -1.89 -8.47
C THR A 110 -2.45 -0.46 -8.93
N TYR A 111 -1.41 0.08 -9.58
CA TYR A 111 -1.47 1.35 -10.29
C TYR A 111 -1.07 1.19 -11.76
N THR A 112 -1.51 2.12 -12.60
CA THR A 112 -1.08 2.24 -14.00
C THR A 112 -0.63 3.66 -14.26
N ALA A 113 0.56 3.84 -14.84
CA ALA A 113 1.07 5.15 -15.24
C ALA A 113 0.96 5.33 -16.76
N GLY A 114 -0.19 5.81 -17.23
CA GLY A 114 -0.41 6.13 -18.65
C GLY A 114 0.26 7.43 -19.08
N PRO A 115 0.17 7.83 -20.36
CA PRO A 115 0.78 9.06 -20.86
C PRO A 115 0.08 10.34 -20.35
N ARG A 116 -1.20 10.25 -19.99
CA ARG A 116 -2.02 11.41 -19.54
C ARG A 116 -2.68 11.21 -18.20
N THR A 117 -2.85 9.97 -17.75
CA THR A 117 -3.57 9.63 -16.54
C THR A 117 -2.81 8.61 -15.70
N VAL A 118 -3.08 8.62 -14.40
CA VAL A 118 -2.69 7.59 -13.46
C VAL A 118 -3.95 6.92 -12.96
N GLY A 119 -3.99 5.60 -13.08
CA GLY A 119 -5.07 4.76 -12.56
C GLY A 119 -4.62 4.05 -11.30
N VAL A 120 -5.52 3.93 -10.32
CA VAL A 120 -5.32 3.14 -9.10
C VAL A 120 -6.52 2.25 -8.89
N THR A 121 -6.28 0.97 -8.63
CA THR A 121 -7.32 0.01 -8.25
C THR A 121 -6.92 -0.69 -6.97
N VAL A 122 -7.83 -0.72 -5.99
CA VAL A 122 -7.60 -1.38 -4.70
C VAL A 122 -8.77 -2.30 -4.36
N ARG A 123 -8.49 -3.34 -3.58
CA ARG A 123 -9.46 -4.32 -3.10
C ARG A 123 -9.20 -4.62 -1.64
N LEU A 124 -10.25 -4.62 -0.83
CA LEU A 124 -10.24 -5.23 0.50
C LEU A 124 -10.57 -6.72 0.32
N VAL A 125 -9.65 -7.58 0.75
CA VAL A 125 -9.75 -9.04 0.61
C VAL A 125 -9.76 -9.66 2.00
N ASP A 126 -10.69 -10.59 2.22
CA ASP A 126 -10.67 -11.50 3.36
C ASP A 126 -9.65 -12.62 3.07
N LEU A 127 -8.62 -12.74 3.90
CA LEU A 127 -7.55 -13.71 3.70
C LEU A 127 -7.93 -15.12 4.18
N THR A 128 -9.04 -15.24 4.92
CA THR A 128 -9.55 -16.52 5.46
C THR A 128 -10.17 -17.36 4.35
N ASP A 129 -10.97 -16.74 3.48
CA ASP A 129 -11.70 -17.39 2.38
C ASP A 129 -11.35 -16.83 0.98
N ARG A 130 -10.42 -15.86 0.91
CA ARG A 130 -9.96 -15.17 -0.32
C ARG A 130 -11.05 -14.36 -1.03
N ARG A 131 -12.15 -14.03 -0.35
CA ARG A 131 -13.24 -13.24 -0.94
C ARG A 131 -12.86 -11.76 -1.01
N VAL A 132 -13.23 -11.10 -2.11
CA VAL A 132 -13.20 -9.64 -2.20
C VAL A 132 -14.38 -9.08 -1.41
N VAL A 133 -14.09 -8.31 -0.36
CA VAL A 133 -15.08 -7.65 0.50
C VAL A 133 -15.57 -6.36 -0.15
N SER A 134 -14.65 -5.59 -0.74
CA SER A 134 -14.96 -4.32 -1.42
C SER A 134 -13.84 -3.96 -2.39
N ALA A 135 -14.12 -3.10 -3.37
CA ALA A 135 -13.17 -2.63 -4.37
C ALA A 135 -13.38 -1.15 -4.68
N ALA A 136 -12.29 -0.48 -5.05
CA ALA A 136 -12.32 0.92 -5.47
C ALA A 136 -11.40 1.14 -6.67
N ARG A 137 -11.78 2.08 -7.54
CA ARG A 137 -10.97 2.52 -8.67
C ARG A 137 -11.07 4.03 -8.83
N VAL A 138 -9.90 4.64 -8.95
CA VAL A 138 -9.77 6.06 -9.23
C VAL A 138 -8.80 6.25 -10.38
N GLU A 139 -9.16 7.12 -11.32
CA GLU A 139 -8.29 7.61 -12.37
C GLU A 139 -8.20 9.12 -12.28
N VAL A 140 -6.99 9.65 -12.47
CA VAL A 140 -6.70 11.07 -12.35
C VAL A 140 -5.75 11.54 -13.45
N PRO A 141 -5.82 12.81 -13.87
CA PRO A 141 -4.81 13.39 -14.75
C PRO A 141 -3.42 13.32 -14.11
N ARG A 142 -2.39 13.15 -14.94
CA ARG A 142 -1.01 13.32 -14.50
C ARG A 142 -0.75 14.78 -14.15
N THR A 143 0.02 14.95 -13.09
CA THR A 143 0.51 16.26 -12.64
C THR A 143 2.01 16.15 -12.42
N PRO A 144 2.76 17.27 -12.47
CA PRO A 144 4.19 17.24 -12.17
C PRO A 144 4.52 16.62 -10.80
N ASP A 145 3.65 16.84 -9.81
CA ASP A 145 3.80 16.26 -8.47
C ASP A 145 3.68 14.73 -8.47
N LEU A 146 2.74 14.18 -9.26
CA LEU A 146 2.64 12.73 -9.43
C LEU A 146 3.78 12.17 -10.26
N ASP A 147 4.22 12.89 -11.29
CA ASP A 147 5.33 12.48 -12.16
C ASP A 147 6.63 12.33 -11.40
N ALA A 148 6.92 13.24 -10.46
CA ALA A 148 8.07 13.15 -9.57
C ALA A 148 8.11 11.82 -8.77
N LEU A 149 6.95 11.21 -8.50
CA LEU A 149 6.85 9.94 -7.77
C LEU A 149 7.07 8.71 -8.67
N PHE A 150 7.10 8.89 -9.99
CA PHE A 150 7.50 7.86 -10.96
C PHE A 150 8.94 8.02 -11.43
N LEU A 151 9.53 9.21 -11.24
CA LEU A 151 10.92 9.53 -11.60
C LEU A 151 11.96 9.09 -10.54
N GLY A 152 11.51 8.51 -9.42
CA GLY A 152 12.39 7.99 -8.37
C GLY A 152 13.25 6.82 -8.84
N THR A 153 14.56 6.99 -8.68
CA THR A 153 15.70 6.18 -9.10
C THR A 153 15.52 4.67 -9.04
N GLU A 154 16.19 4.00 -10.00
CA GLU A 154 16.42 2.56 -10.08
C GLU A 154 16.65 1.92 -8.69
N GLU A 155 15.92 0.83 -8.47
CA GLU A 155 15.80 0.01 -7.25
C GLU A 155 15.15 0.66 -6.00
N PRO A 156 14.16 -0.02 -5.37
CA PRO A 156 13.83 0.30 -4.00
C PRO A 156 15.10 0.15 -3.14
N PRO A 157 15.35 1.04 -2.16
CA PRO A 157 16.50 0.88 -1.27
C PRO A 157 16.46 -0.54 -0.69
N PRO A 158 17.61 -1.24 -0.64
CA PRO A 158 17.66 -2.61 -0.16
C PRO A 158 16.97 -2.67 1.20
N THR A 159 15.93 -3.47 1.25
CA THR A 159 15.22 -3.76 2.48
C THR A 159 16.19 -4.46 3.43
N ALA A 160 15.95 -4.40 4.74
CA ALA A 160 16.75 -5.19 5.70
C ALA A 160 16.74 -6.71 5.36
N TYR A 161 15.76 -7.18 4.58
CA TYR A 161 15.71 -8.54 4.05
C TYR A 161 16.71 -8.82 2.91
N ASP A 162 17.10 -7.81 2.12
CA ASP A 162 18.12 -7.94 1.07
C ASP A 162 19.53 -8.15 1.66
N ARG A 163 19.69 -7.97 2.98
CA ARG A 163 20.94 -8.21 3.72
C ARG A 163 20.86 -9.33 4.75
N LEU A 164 19.73 -10.01 4.87
CA LEU A 164 19.70 -11.28 5.59
C LEU A 164 20.43 -12.30 4.71
N PRO A 165 21.31 -13.15 5.28
CA PRO A 165 21.94 -14.20 4.51
C PRO A 165 20.83 -15.02 3.86
N ARG A 166 20.76 -14.98 2.51
CA ARG A 166 19.91 -15.93 1.76
C ARG A 166 20.31 -17.29 2.28
N GLY A 167 19.37 -17.98 2.93
CA GLY A 167 19.61 -19.27 3.55
C GLY A 167 20.31 -20.17 2.54
N GLY A 168 21.62 -20.32 2.72
CA GLY A 168 22.44 -21.16 1.87
C GLY A 168 22.05 -22.59 2.16
N ALA A 169 21.57 -23.29 1.14
CA ALA A 169 21.77 -24.71 1.08
C ALA A 169 23.28 -24.99 1.03
N ALA A 170 23.83 -25.58 2.10
CA ALA A 170 25.02 -26.44 2.12
C ALA A 170 25.12 -27.02 3.54
N ALA A 171 24.71 -28.27 3.74
CA ALA A 171 25.59 -29.44 3.65
C ALA A 171 26.59 -29.53 4.83
N LYS A 172 26.20 -30.22 5.90
CA LYS A 172 26.67 -31.57 6.27
C LYS A 172 26.23 -31.88 7.71
#